data_AF-A0A839EZW3-F1
#
_entry.id   AF-A0A839EZW3-F1
#
_cell.length_a   1.000
_cell.length_b   1.000
_cell.length_c   1.000
_cell.angle_alpha   90.00
_cell.angle_beta   90.00
_cell.angle_gamma   90.00
#
_symmetry.space_group_name_H-M   'P 1'
#
loop_
_entity.id
_entity.type
_entity.pdbx_description
1 polymer ?
#
loop_
_entity_poly.entity_id
_entity_poly.type
_entity_poly.pdbx_seq_one_letter_code
_entity_poly.pdbx_strand_id
1 'polypeptide(L)'
;MRGGVVALAMCVAAPMGGCADPAQVRTEQRADDQQRCSDYGYAPGTDAFADCMMHRSDRREAREQRDNDRLERLRQQALDRSGDERFPLCSAANMDAHLDTVGNFWYAEGCRAR
;
A
#
# COMPACT_ATOMS: atom_id res chain seq x y z
N MET A 1 -36.14 30.97 39.34
CA MET A 1 -36.82 29.68 39.11
C MET A 1 -36.21 29.03 37.88
N ARG A 2 -35.64 27.81 38.04
CA ARG A 2 -35.53 26.67 37.10
C ARG A 2 -35.37 27.00 35.59
N GLY A 3 -34.41 26.50 34.84
CA GLY A 3 -33.31 25.57 35.07
C GLY A 3 -32.47 25.52 33.80
N GLY A 4 -31.15 25.40 33.93
CA GLY A 4 -30.24 25.34 32.80
C GLY A 4 -30.35 23.99 32.09
N VAL A 5 -30.60 24.02 30.78
CA VAL A 5 -30.45 22.85 29.92
C VAL A 5 -28.94 22.61 29.76
N VAL A 6 -28.43 21.58 30.43
CA VAL A 6 -27.07 21.10 30.19
C VAL A 6 -27.10 20.35 28.85
N ALA A 7 -26.69 21.03 27.79
CA ALA A 7 -26.37 20.38 26.53
C ALA A 7 -25.08 19.56 26.75
N LEU A 8 -25.25 18.25 26.96
CA LEU A 8 -24.15 17.30 26.91
C LEU A 8 -23.59 17.31 25.49
N ALA A 9 -22.54 18.10 25.28
CA ALA A 9 -21.75 18.10 24.06
C ALA A 9 -21.02 16.75 23.96
N MET A 10 -21.60 15.91 23.11
CA MET A 10 -21.12 14.62 22.64
C MET A 10 -19.67 14.73 22.13
N CYS A 11 -18.70 14.40 22.97
CA CYS A 11 -17.32 14.18 22.56
C CYS A 11 -17.14 12.70 22.18
N VAL A 12 -17.56 12.32 20.98
CA VAL A 12 -17.09 11.07 20.37
C VAL A 12 -15.63 11.30 19.99
N ALA A 13 -14.72 10.82 20.83
CA ALA A 13 -13.32 10.70 20.49
C ALA A 13 -13.18 9.61 19.41
N ALA A 14 -13.15 10.03 18.14
CA ALA A 14 -12.82 9.15 17.02
C ALA A 14 -11.32 8.81 17.08
N PRO A 15 -10.91 7.54 17.24
CA PRO A 15 -9.51 7.17 17.09
C PRO A 15 -9.11 7.38 15.62
N MET A 16 -8.12 8.23 15.38
CA MET A 16 -7.42 8.33 14.09
C MET A 16 -6.52 7.09 13.91
N GLY A 17 -7.15 5.95 13.67
CA GLY A 17 -6.51 4.68 13.36
C GLY A 17 -7.35 4.00 12.30
N GLY A 18 -7.30 4.51 11.08
CA GLY A 18 -8.08 3.97 9.97
C GLY A 18 -7.56 2.58 9.62
N CYS A 19 -8.35 1.55 9.91
CA CYS A 19 -8.36 0.36 9.07
C CYS A 19 -8.83 0.84 7.70
N ALA A 20 -7.90 1.16 6.79
CA ALA A 20 -8.26 1.47 5.41
C ALA A 20 -8.97 0.24 4.86
N ASP A 21 -10.27 0.37 4.62
CA ASP A 21 -11.05 -0.73 4.09
C ASP A 21 -10.59 -0.99 2.65
N PRO A 22 -10.27 -2.23 2.25
CA PRO A 22 -9.80 -2.51 0.91
C PRO A 22 -10.80 -2.07 -0.19
N ALA A 23 -12.10 -1.97 0.14
CA ALA A 23 -13.09 -1.40 -0.77
C ALA A 23 -12.97 0.13 -0.91
N GLN A 24 -12.55 0.84 0.15
CA GLN A 24 -12.31 2.28 0.09
C GLN A 24 -11.12 2.58 -0.84
N VAL A 25 -10.00 1.88 -0.67
CA VAL A 25 -8.80 2.05 -1.51
C VAL A 25 -9.11 1.82 -2.99
N ARG A 26 -9.88 0.76 -3.32
CA ARG A 26 -10.30 0.50 -4.71
C ARG A 26 -11.18 1.60 -5.27
N THR A 27 -12.04 2.20 -4.43
CA THR A 27 -12.91 3.30 -4.85
C THR A 27 -12.10 4.55 -5.14
N GLU A 28 -11.12 4.87 -4.31
CA GLU A 28 -10.19 6.00 -4.53
C GLU A 28 -9.38 5.81 -5.81
N GLN A 29 -8.80 4.63 -6.03
CA GLN A 29 -8.07 4.30 -7.27
C GLN A 29 -8.96 4.46 -8.52
N ARG A 30 -10.22 4.01 -8.43
CA ARG A 30 -11.18 4.17 -9.52
C ARG A 30 -11.53 5.64 -9.76
N ALA A 31 -11.65 6.45 -8.72
CA ALA A 31 -11.90 7.89 -8.84
C ALA A 31 -10.72 8.61 -9.51
N ASP A 32 -9.49 8.29 -9.09
CA ASP A 32 -8.26 8.81 -9.68
C ASP A 32 -8.15 8.45 -11.17
N ASP A 33 -8.47 7.22 -11.53
CA ASP A 33 -8.49 6.79 -12.93
C ASP A 33 -9.52 7.54 -13.76
N GLN A 34 -10.74 7.69 -13.23
CA GLN A 34 -11.80 8.42 -13.92
C GLN A 34 -11.38 9.87 -14.18
N GLN A 35 -10.76 10.51 -13.19
CA GLN A 35 -10.21 11.85 -13.35
C GLN A 35 -9.12 11.87 -14.43
N ARG A 36 -8.15 10.94 -14.39
CA ARG A 36 -7.09 10.89 -15.40
C ARG A 36 -7.61 10.65 -16.81
N CYS A 37 -8.56 9.73 -16.99
CA CYS A 37 -9.16 9.50 -18.30
C CYS A 37 -9.93 10.73 -18.80
N SER A 38 -10.60 11.46 -17.90
CA SER A 38 -11.27 12.71 -18.24
C SER A 38 -10.27 13.82 -18.61
N ASP A 39 -9.13 13.92 -17.92
CA ASP A 39 -8.05 14.89 -18.22
C ASP A 39 -7.48 14.70 -19.63
N TYR A 40 -7.47 13.46 -20.14
CA TYR A 40 -7.08 13.14 -21.52
C TYR A 40 -8.18 13.41 -22.56
N GLY A 41 -9.36 13.87 -22.12
CA GLY A 41 -10.48 14.23 -23.00
C GLY A 41 -11.43 13.06 -23.31
N TYR A 42 -11.28 11.90 -22.67
CA TYR A 42 -12.23 10.81 -22.83
C TYR A 42 -13.51 11.11 -22.05
N ALA A 43 -14.67 11.01 -22.72
CA ALA A 43 -15.96 11.26 -22.09
C ALA A 43 -16.50 9.99 -21.38
N PRO A 44 -16.96 10.08 -20.13
CA PRO A 44 -17.59 8.95 -19.45
C PRO A 44 -18.74 8.34 -20.24
N GLY A 45 -18.82 7.01 -20.24
CA GLY A 45 -19.83 6.26 -21.00
C GLY A 45 -19.48 5.98 -22.47
N THR A 46 -18.28 6.36 -22.91
CA THR A 46 -17.74 5.99 -24.23
C THR A 46 -16.80 4.80 -24.15
N ASP A 47 -16.64 4.08 -25.26
CA ASP A 47 -15.68 2.96 -25.36
C ASP A 47 -14.25 3.44 -25.09
N ALA A 48 -13.87 4.61 -25.61
CA ALA A 48 -12.55 5.17 -25.37
C ALA A 48 -12.26 5.45 -23.88
N PHE A 49 -13.28 5.84 -23.12
CA PHE A 49 -13.15 6.00 -21.67
C PHE A 49 -13.02 4.65 -20.98
N ALA A 50 -13.80 3.65 -21.38
CA ALA A 50 -13.69 2.29 -20.85
C ALA A 50 -12.29 1.70 -21.10
N ASP A 51 -11.75 1.86 -22.31
CA ASP A 51 -10.41 1.42 -22.68
C ASP A 51 -9.33 2.11 -21.86
N CYS A 52 -9.45 3.42 -21.65
CA CYS A 52 -8.53 4.16 -20.78
C CYS A 52 -8.56 3.62 -19.34
N MET A 53 -9.74 3.39 -18.78
CA MET A 53 -9.92 2.84 -17.44
C MET A 53 -9.32 1.44 -17.31
N MET A 54 -9.54 0.57 -18.31
CA MET A 54 -8.95 -0.78 -18.34
C MET A 54 -7.42 -0.71 -18.39
N HIS A 55 -6.87 0.09 -19.31
CA HIS A 55 -5.42 0.26 -19.42
C HIS A 55 -4.78 0.75 -18.11
N ARG A 56 -5.45 1.67 -17.41
CA ARG A 56 -5.02 2.17 -16.11
C ARG A 56 -5.00 1.07 -15.05
N SER A 57 -6.03 0.22 -15.01
CA SER A 57 -6.09 -0.94 -14.11
C SER A 57 -4.96 -1.91 -14.39
N ASP A 58 -4.80 -2.34 -15.65
CA ASP A 58 -3.75 -3.29 -16.05
C ASP A 58 -2.35 -2.78 -15.67
N ARG A 59 -2.12 -1.48 -15.84
CA ARG A 59 -0.85 -0.84 -15.49
C ARG A 59 -0.58 -0.83 -13.99
N ARG A 60 -1.60 -0.74 -13.14
CA ARG A 60 -1.46 -0.88 -11.68
C ARG A 60 -1.17 -2.31 -11.30
N GLU A 61 -1.97 -3.24 -11.78
CA GLU A 61 -1.78 -4.67 -11.51
C GLU A 61 -0.39 -5.13 -11.93
N ALA A 62 0.07 -4.72 -13.11
CA ALA A 62 1.43 -5.02 -13.57
C ALA A 62 2.52 -4.35 -12.71
N ARG A 63 2.25 -3.18 -12.09
CA ARG A 63 3.20 -2.56 -11.14
C ARG A 63 3.26 -3.37 -9.84
N GLU A 64 2.11 -3.68 -9.27
CA GLU A 64 1.99 -4.46 -8.04
C GLU A 64 2.66 -5.84 -8.18
N GLN A 65 2.46 -6.53 -9.31
CA GLN A 65 3.14 -7.78 -9.62
C GLN A 65 4.66 -7.62 -9.62
N ARG A 66 5.20 -6.61 -10.34
CA ARG A 66 6.65 -6.38 -10.39
C ARG A 66 7.24 -6.05 -9.02
N ASP A 67 6.50 -5.31 -8.20
CA ASP A 67 6.93 -4.97 -6.84
C ASP A 67 6.95 -6.22 -5.96
N ASN A 68 5.91 -7.06 -6.02
CA ASN A 68 5.88 -8.35 -5.33
C ASN A 68 7.03 -9.27 -5.75
N ASP A 69 7.26 -9.42 -7.05
CA ASP A 69 8.37 -10.23 -7.58
C ASP A 69 9.72 -9.70 -7.10
N ARG A 70 9.86 -8.36 -6.99
CA ARG A 70 11.08 -7.73 -6.46
C ARG A 70 11.28 -8.09 -4.99
N LEU A 71 10.23 -7.99 -4.17
CA LEU A 71 10.30 -8.31 -2.75
C LEU A 71 10.62 -9.79 -2.53
N GLU A 72 10.04 -10.68 -3.32
CA GLU A 72 10.33 -12.11 -3.26
C GLU A 72 11.80 -12.40 -3.59
N ARG A 73 12.35 -11.77 -4.65
CA ARG A 73 13.78 -11.88 -4.98
C ARG A 73 14.67 -11.39 -3.83
N LEU A 74 14.35 -10.24 -3.24
CA LEU A 74 15.12 -9.69 -2.11
C LEU A 74 15.07 -10.62 -0.90
N ARG A 75 13.89 -11.17 -0.59
CA ARG A 75 13.70 -12.15 0.47
C ARG A 75 14.58 -13.38 0.25
N GLN A 76 14.57 -13.93 -0.96
CA GLN A 76 15.38 -15.10 -1.30
C GLN A 76 16.88 -14.80 -1.17
N GLN A 77 17.35 -13.67 -1.69
CA GLN A 77 18.76 -13.28 -1.56
C GLN A 77 19.21 -13.11 -0.11
N ALA A 78 18.36 -12.53 0.75
CA ALA A 78 18.67 -12.38 2.16
C ALA A 78 18.78 -13.74 2.86
N LEU A 79 17.93 -14.70 2.48
CA LEU A 79 17.99 -16.08 2.96
C LEU A 79 19.25 -16.81 2.46
N ASP A 80 19.58 -16.68 1.17
CA ASP A 80 20.75 -17.32 0.56
C ASP A 80 22.07 -16.86 1.21
N ARG A 81 22.10 -15.61 1.71
CA ARG A 81 23.24 -15.02 2.44
C ARG A 81 23.26 -15.38 3.93
N SER A 82 22.29 -16.15 4.44
CA SER A 82 22.22 -16.47 5.87
C SER A 82 23.47 -17.23 6.32
N GLY A 83 24.06 -16.82 7.44
CA GLY A 83 25.32 -17.37 7.93
C GLY A 83 26.59 -16.87 7.21
N ASP A 84 26.48 -16.06 6.16
CA ASP A 84 27.62 -15.39 5.55
C ASP A 84 27.89 -14.05 6.26
N GLU A 85 28.88 -14.05 7.15
CA GLU A 85 29.24 -12.89 7.98
C GLU A 85 29.77 -11.69 7.18
N ARG A 86 30.08 -11.86 5.89
CA ARG A 86 30.46 -10.75 5.00
C ARG A 86 29.29 -9.80 4.75
N PHE A 87 28.05 -10.25 4.92
CA PHE A 87 26.86 -9.44 4.78
C PHE A 87 26.31 -9.04 6.15
N PRO A 88 25.94 -7.78 6.39
CA PRO A 88 25.33 -7.37 7.66
C PRO A 88 23.95 -8.01 7.85
N LEU A 89 23.48 -8.10 9.10
CA LEU A 89 22.11 -8.52 9.41
C LEU A 89 21.11 -7.47 8.90
N CYS A 90 20.08 -7.92 8.20
CA CYS A 90 18.94 -7.07 7.89
C CYS A 90 18.20 -6.72 9.19
N SER A 91 17.75 -5.47 9.30
CA SER A 91 17.02 -4.97 10.46
C SER A 91 16.06 -3.85 10.07
N ALA A 92 15.22 -3.44 11.01
CA ALA A 92 14.36 -2.26 10.86
C ALA A 92 15.15 -0.95 10.64
N ALA A 93 16.46 -0.92 10.90
CA ALA A 93 17.30 0.26 10.68
C ALA A 93 17.68 0.47 9.20
N ASN A 94 17.47 -0.54 8.35
CA ASN A 94 17.66 -0.42 6.91
C ASN A 94 16.42 0.25 6.31
N MET A 95 16.59 1.39 5.62
CA MET A 95 15.46 2.22 5.14
C MET A 95 14.54 1.51 4.15
N ASP A 96 15.05 0.50 3.43
CA ASP A 96 14.28 -0.31 2.46
C ASP A 96 14.10 -1.77 2.92
N ALA A 97 14.15 -2.03 4.23
CA ALA A 97 13.91 -3.36 4.74
C ALA A 97 12.43 -3.67 4.88
N HIS A 98 12.09 -4.89 4.49
CA HIS A 98 10.78 -5.47 4.61
C HIS A 98 10.82 -6.58 5.67
N LEU A 99 9.77 -6.68 6.48
CA LEU A 99 9.62 -7.73 7.47
C LEU A 99 8.82 -8.89 6.86
N ASP A 100 9.43 -10.08 6.83
CA ASP A 100 8.67 -11.31 6.63
C ASP A 100 7.97 -11.66 7.94
N THR A 101 6.65 -11.46 7.98
CA THR A 101 5.83 -11.70 9.16
C THR A 101 5.59 -13.17 9.46
N VAL A 102 5.81 -14.06 8.48
CA VAL A 102 5.69 -15.52 8.66
C VAL A 102 7.00 -16.09 9.16
N GLY A 103 8.11 -15.71 8.53
CA GLY A 103 9.47 -16.15 8.89
C GLY A 103 10.09 -15.39 10.07
N ASN A 104 9.50 -14.26 10.47
CA ASN A 104 10.00 -13.34 11.49
C ASN A 104 11.46 -12.91 11.28
N PHE A 105 11.79 -12.47 10.06
CA PHE A 105 13.10 -11.91 9.73
C PHE A 105 12.96 -10.71 8.79
N TRP A 106 13.94 -9.80 8.87
CA TRP A 106 14.03 -8.67 7.95
C TRP A 106 14.78 -9.07 6.69
N TYR A 107 14.39 -8.51 5.55
CA TYR A 107 15.11 -8.67 4.29
C TYR A 107 15.20 -7.33 3.56
N ALA A 108 16.36 -7.08 2.97
CA ALA A 108 16.62 -5.91 2.15
C ALA A 108 17.76 -6.22 1.17
N GLU A 109 18.07 -5.26 0.31
CA GLU A 109 19.23 -5.35 -0.56
C GLU A 109 20.53 -5.33 0.26
N GLY A 110 21.49 -6.20 -0.10
CA GLY A 110 22.84 -6.19 0.46
C GLY A 110 23.01 -6.70 1.91
N CYS A 111 21.98 -7.29 2.52
CA CYS A 111 22.06 -7.86 3.87
C CYS A 111 21.62 -9.33 3.89
N ARG A 112 21.83 -10.01 5.04
CA ARG A 112 21.40 -11.38 5.31
C ARG A 112 20.24 -11.42 6.30
N ALA A 113 19.37 -12.43 6.18
CA ALA A 113 18.21 -12.59 7.05
C ALA A 113 18.58 -12.97 8.49
N ARG A 114 19.62 -13.80 8.67
CA ARG A 114 20.14 -14.26 9.98
C ARG A 114 21.57 -14.80 9.84
#